data_AF-A0A934HN05-F1
#
_entry.id   AF-A0A934HN05-F1
#
_cell.length_a   1.000
_cell.length_b   1.000
_cell.length_c   1.000
_cell.angle_alpha   90.00
_cell.angle_beta   90.00
_cell.angle_gamma   90.00
#
_symmetry.space_group_name_H-M   'P 1'
#
loop_
_entity.id
_entity.type
_entity.pdbx_description
1 polymer ?
#
loop_
_entity_poly.entity_id
_entity_poly.type
_entity_poly.pdbx_seq_one_letter_code
_entity_poly.pdbx_strand_id
1 'polypeptide(L)' 'MAPLRVTPRLLSAPLAAEYLAVSVSTLRLLPIPRRALGSRRLYDARDLDAYADSLPYDEPKGENTCDDLFG' A
#
# COMPACT_ATOMS: atom_id res chain seq x y z
N MET A 1 18.70 -2.17 20.28
CA MET A 1 19.09 -2.20 18.86
C MET A 1 17.95 -2.86 18.08
N ALA A 2 17.10 -2.09 17.40
CA ALA A 2 16.02 -2.67 16.59
C ALA A 2 16.59 -3.14 15.24
N PRO A 3 16.21 -4.32 14.72
CA PRO A 3 16.69 -4.80 13.43
C PRO A 3 16.12 -3.95 12.29
N LEU A 4 16.98 -3.55 11.35
CA LEU A 4 16.57 -2.93 10.09
C LEU A 4 15.79 -3.97 9.27
N ARG A 5 14.48 -3.76 9.12
CA ARG A 5 13.64 -4.62 8.27
C ARG A 5 13.68 -4.07 6.85
N VAL A 6 14.13 -4.88 5.92
CA VAL A 6 14.04 -4.58 4.49
C VAL A 6 12.69 -5.08 3.99
N THR A 7 11.84 -4.17 3.53
CA THR A 7 10.58 -4.56 2.87
C THR A 7 10.92 -5.10 1.48
N PRO A 8 10.65 -6.39 1.19
CA PRO A 8 10.91 -6.94 -0.13
C PRO A 8 10.00 -6.29 -1.17
N ARG A 9 10.50 -6.17 -2.40
CA ARG A 9 9.75 -5.61 -3.52
C ARG A 9 8.47 -6.40 -3.82
N LEU A 10 8.53 -7.73 -3.67
CA LEU A 10 7.42 -8.66 -3.88
C LEU A 10 6.99 -9.27 -2.55
N LEU A 11 5.72 -9.10 -2.21
CA LEU A 11 5.10 -9.51 -0.97
C LEU A 11 4.16 -10.69 -1.18
N SER A 12 4.12 -11.62 -0.23
CA SER A 12 3.09 -12.66 -0.19
C SER A 12 1.76 -12.07 0.25
N ALA A 13 0.65 -12.78 0.02
CA ALA A 13 -0.68 -12.32 0.43
C ALA A 13 -0.80 -11.85 1.90
N PRO A 14 -0.26 -12.56 2.92
CA PRO A 14 -0.31 -12.08 4.31
C PRO A 14 0.53 -10.82 4.53
N LEU A 15 1.76 -10.76 3.98
CA LEU A 15 2.61 -9.57 4.13
C LEU A 15 2.03 -8.34 3.42
N ALA A 16 1.41 -8.52 2.25
CA ALA A 16 0.74 -7.44 1.53
C ALA A 16 -0.48 -6.92 2.30
N ALA A 17 -1.18 -7.81 3.01
CA ALA A 17 -2.34 -7.43 3.82
C ALA A 17 -1.91 -6.66 5.06
N GLU A 18 -0.85 -7.11 5.73
CA GLU A 18 -0.19 -6.36 6.80
C GLU A 18 0.31 -4.99 6.33
N TYR A 19 0.88 -4.91 5.12
CA TYR A 19 1.37 -3.65 4.53
C TYR A 19 0.26 -2.60 4.38
N LEU A 20 -0.93 -3.02 3.92
CA LEU A 20 -2.10 -2.15 3.78
C LEU A 20 -2.96 -2.07 5.07
N ALA A 21 -2.56 -2.73 6.16
CA ALA A 21 -3.32 -2.85 7.41
C ALA A 21 -4.75 -3.40 7.22
N VAL A 22 -4.95 -4.34 6.30
CA VAL A 22 -6.24 -4.99 6.02
C VAL A 22 -6.17 -6.51 6.22
N SER A 23 -7.34 -7.18 6.23
CA SER A 23 -7.38 -8.64 6.22
C SER A 23 -6.97 -9.23 4.86
N VAL A 24 -6.43 -10.45 4.84
CA VAL A 24 -6.11 -11.16 3.58
C VAL A 24 -7.35 -11.36 2.71
N SER A 25 -8.51 -11.56 3.34
CA SER A 25 -9.80 -11.69 2.65
C SER A 25 -10.16 -10.39 1.92
N THR A 26 -10.03 -9.24 2.60
CA THR A 26 -10.24 -7.92 2.02
C THR A 26 -9.29 -7.69 0.85
N LEU A 27 -7.99 -7.95 1.06
CA LEU A 27 -6.97 -7.76 0.03
C LEU A 27 -7.23 -8.58 -1.25
N ARG A 28 -7.83 -9.77 -1.13
CA ARG A 28 -8.17 -10.60 -2.29
C ARG A 28 -9.32 -10.05 -3.14
N LEU A 29 -10.16 -9.17 -2.58
CA LEU A 29 -11.26 -8.51 -3.28
C LEU A 29 -10.82 -7.21 -3.96
N LEU A 30 -9.66 -6.66 -3.57
CA LEU A 30 -9.15 -5.43 -4.16
C LEU A 30 -8.70 -5.66 -5.61
N PRO A 31 -8.89 -4.68 -6.50
CA PRO A 31 -8.49 -4.75 -7.91
C PRO A 31 -6.98 -4.51 -8.09
N ILE A 32 -6.14 -5.13 -7.26
CA ILE A 32 -4.68 -4.98 -7.29
C ILE A 32 -4.06 -6.07 -8.16
N PRO A 33 -3.21 -5.73 -9.15
CA PRO A 33 -2.56 -6.71 -10.01
C PRO A 33 -1.65 -7.64 -9.20
N ARG A 34 -1.64 -8.92 -9.58
CA ARG A 34 -0.82 -9.96 -8.94
C ARG A 34 0.23 -10.45 -9.92
N ARG A 35 1.48 -10.54 -9.46
CA ARG A 35 2.58 -11.12 -10.23
C ARG A 35 2.64 -12.63 -9.99
N ALA A 36 2.72 -13.40 -11.07
CA ALA A 36 2.87 -14.85 -11.02
C ALA A 36 4.36 -15.21 -10.96
N LEU A 37 4.74 -16.01 -9.96
CA LEU A 37 6.05 -16.62 -9.85
C LEU A 37 5.86 -18.12 -9.64
N GLY A 38 5.77 -18.86 -10.75
CA GLY A 38 5.38 -20.28 -10.74
C GLY A 38 3.98 -20.47 -10.16
N SER A 39 3.86 -21.28 -9.11
CA SER A 39 2.59 -21.51 -8.40
C SER A 39 2.21 -20.39 -7.41
N ARG A 40 3.12 -19.45 -7.13
CA ARG A 40 2.89 -18.36 -6.18
C ARG A 40 2.33 -17.13 -6.87
N ARG A 41 1.37 -16.49 -6.21
CA ARG A 41 0.89 -15.15 -6.55
C ARG A 41 1.43 -14.16 -5.52
N LEU A 42 2.17 -13.18 -6.00
CA LEU A 42 2.82 -12.14 -5.20
C LEU A 42 2.24 -10.77 -5.56
N TYR A 43 2.33 -9.86 -4.62
CA TYR A 43 1.96 -8.45 -4.79
C TYR A 43 3.22 -7.61 -4.86
N ASP A 44 3.26 -6.62 -5.73
CA ASP A 44 4.37 -5.68 -5.79
C ASP A 44 4.09 -4.51 -4.85
N ALA A 45 5.06 -4.14 -4.02
CA ALA A 45 4.91 -3.05 -3.06
C ALA A 45 4.51 -1.70 -3.73
N ARG A 46 4.99 -1.43 -4.96
CA ARG A 46 4.62 -0.20 -5.68
C ARG A 46 3.17 -0.23 -6.16
N ASP A 47 2.66 -1.40 -6.51
CA ASP A 47 1.25 -1.55 -6.88
C ASP A 47 0.35 -1.35 -5.65
N LEU A 48 0.81 -1.77 -4.46
CA LEU A 48 0.12 -1.50 -3.19
C LEU A 48 0.17 -0.01 -2.81
N ASP A 49 1.32 0.64 -2.94
CA ASP A 49 1.46 2.08 -2.69
C ASP A 49 0.57 2.89 -3.64
N ALA A 50 0.62 2.60 -4.95
CA ALA A 50 -0.21 3.27 -5.94
C ALA A 50 -1.71 3.09 -5.66
N TYR A 51 -2.11 1.91 -5.17
CA TYR A 51 -3.48 1.69 -4.73
C TYR A 51 -3.81 2.56 -3.51
N ALA A 52 -2.95 2.60 -2.50
CA ALA A 52 -3.14 3.42 -1.31
C ALA A 52 -3.21 4.93 -1.63
N ASP A 53 -2.35 5.42 -2.51
CA ASP A 53 -2.33 6.81 -2.99
C ASP A 53 -3.60 7.18 -3.79
N SER A 54 -4.22 6.19 -4.44
CA SER A 54 -5.46 6.39 -5.21
C SER A 54 -6.72 6.43 -4.34
N LEU A 55 -6.64 6.04 -3.06
CA LEU A 55 -7.80 6.02 -2.19
C LEU A 55 -8.26 7.45 -1.87
N PRO A 56 -9.56 7.75 -2.01
CA PRO A 56 -10.09 9.03 -1.57
C PRO A 56 -9.98 9.12 -0.04
N TYR A 57 -9.66 10.32 0.45
CA TYR A 57 -9.85 10.63 1.86
C TYR A 57 -11.35 10.74 2.17
N ASP A 58 -11.75 10.28 3.35
CA ASP A 58 -13.15 10.38 3.82
C ASP A 58 -13.57 11.85 4.01
N GLU A 59 -12.60 12.70 4.34
CA GLU A 59 -12.75 14.15 4.44
C GLU A 59 -11.77 14.85 3.50
N PRO A 60 -12.12 16.02 2.91
CA PRO A 60 -11.21 16.77 2.07
C PRO A 60 -9.94 17.08 2.87
N LYS A 61 -8.78 16.64 2.36
CA LYS A 61 -7.47 17.01 2.88
C LYS A 61 -7.38 18.54 2.80
N GLY A 62 -7.61 19.21 3.95
CA GLY A 62 -7.64 20.67 4.02
C GLY A 62 -6.46 21.25 3.26
N GLU A 63 -6.75 22.18 2.35
CA GLU A 63 -5.73 22.92 1.60
C GLU A 63 -4.67 23.40 2.60
N ASN A 64 -3.41 23.02 2.38
CA ASN A 64 -2.33 23.38 3.27
C ASN A 64 -2.16 24.91 3.22
N THR A 65 -2.74 25.58 4.21
CA THR A 65 -2.63 27.03 4.47
C THR A 65 -1.20 27.46 4.82
N CYS A 66 -0.20 26.60 4.59
CA CYS A 66 1.21 26.93 4.68
C CYS A 66 1.74 27.59 3.40
N ASP A 67 1.09 27.40 2.24
CA ASP A 67 1.49 28.11 1.01
C ASP A 67 1.12 29.61 1.08
N ASP A 68 0.02 29.95 1.76
CA ASP A 68 -0.43 31.34 1.99
C ASP A 68 0.36 32.11 3.06
N LEU A 69 1.13 31.44 3.92
CA LEU A 69 1.80 32.08 5.07
C LEU A 69 3.26 32.50 4.80
N PHE A 70 3.86 32.07 3.69
CA PHE A 70 5.25 32.38 3.34
C PHE A 70 5.41 33.11 2.00
N GLY A 71 4.34 33.74 1.51
CA GLY A 71 4.35 34.66 0.34
C GLY A 71 4.91 36.04 0.65
#